data_AF-A0A2G8BGS2-F1
#
_entry.id   AF-A0A2G8BGS2-F1
#
_cell.length_a   1.000
_cell.length_b   1.000
_cell.length_c   1.000
_cell.angle_alpha   90.00
_cell.angle_beta   90.00
_cell.angle_gamma   90.00
#
_symmetry.space_group_name_H-M   'P 1'
#
loop_
_entity.id
_entity.type
_entity.pdbx_description
1 polymer ?
#
loop_
_entity_poly.entity_id
_entity_poly.type
_entity_poly.pdbx_seq_one_letter_code
_entity_poly.pdbx_strand_id
1 'polypeptide(L)'
;MSIGSYRQLCRAGDGLEAVVSMFDCPPGCEMPAAGEGRRCRRPAGWRVNLHGCEAVLMCGQHKAAWLRQTRAQFYTGPARCAHCGCVFDDLATAVRLVRL
;
A
#
# COMPACT_ATOMS: atom_id res chain seq x y z
N MET A 1 -18.31 1.04 -2.98
CA MET A 1 -17.08 0.32 -2.58
C MET A 1 -16.87 0.57 -1.10
N SER A 2 -17.13 -0.44 -0.25
CA SER A 2 -17.08 -0.28 1.21
C SER A 2 -15.64 -0.11 1.70
N ILE A 3 -15.43 0.96 2.46
CA ILE A 3 -14.22 1.24 3.24
C ILE A 3 -14.14 0.16 4.33
N GLY A 4 -13.43 -0.93 4.04
CA GLY A 4 -13.33 -2.10 4.91
C GLY A 4 -12.54 -1.81 6.18
N SER A 5 -13.28 -1.53 7.25
CA SER A 5 -13.02 -1.69 8.69
C SER A 5 -11.58 -1.98 9.13
N TYR A 6 -10.97 -0.98 9.76
CA TYR A 6 -9.67 -0.98 10.44
C TYR A 6 -9.62 -1.72 11.80
N ARG A 7 -10.60 -2.57 12.12
CA ARG A 7 -10.68 -3.21 13.45
C ARG A 7 -10.23 -4.66 13.41
N GLN A 8 -8.97 -4.93 13.82
CA GLN A 8 -8.58 -6.12 14.62
C GLN A 8 -7.06 -6.29 14.70
N LEU A 9 -6.31 -5.43 15.41
CA LEU A 9 -4.96 -5.80 15.90
C LEU A 9 -4.55 -5.22 17.25
N CYS A 10 -5.31 -4.30 17.87
CA CYS A 10 -4.95 -3.72 19.17
C CYS A 10 -6.14 -3.80 20.13
N ARG A 11 -5.88 -4.20 21.39
CA ARG A 11 -6.89 -4.19 22.46
C ARG A 11 -7.35 -2.75 22.71
N ALA A 12 -8.65 -2.54 22.81
CA ALA A 12 -9.22 -1.23 23.10
C ALA A 12 -9.03 -0.90 24.60
N GLY A 13 -8.24 0.13 24.89
CA GLY A 13 -8.39 0.92 26.12
C GLY A 13 -9.61 1.84 26.01
N ASP A 14 -10.00 2.47 27.10
CA ASP A 14 -11.14 3.39 27.21
C ASP A 14 -10.74 4.84 26.90
N GLY A 15 -11.64 5.57 26.22
CA GLY A 15 -11.55 7.01 25.98
C GLY A 15 -10.28 7.46 25.24
N LEU A 16 -9.37 8.13 25.97
CA LEU A 16 -8.13 8.72 25.45
C LEU A 16 -7.07 7.66 25.13
N GLU A 17 -6.95 6.61 25.95
CA GLU A 17 -6.05 5.47 25.71
C GLU A 17 -6.45 4.73 24.43
N ALA A 18 -7.74 4.71 24.09
CA ALA A 18 -8.23 4.19 22.80
C ALA A 18 -7.69 4.99 21.61
N VAL A 19 -7.65 6.33 21.74
CA VAL A 19 -7.18 7.22 20.68
C VAL A 19 -5.66 7.15 20.54
N VAL A 20 -4.93 7.18 21.66
CA VAL A 20 -3.47 7.04 21.67
C VAL A 20 -3.05 5.67 21.15
N SER A 21 -3.68 4.59 21.61
CA SER A 21 -3.38 3.24 21.13
C SER A 21 -3.68 3.04 19.64
N MET A 22 -4.63 3.80 19.04
CA MET A 22 -4.81 3.79 17.58
C MET A 22 -3.61 4.33 16.81
N PHE A 23 -2.81 5.23 17.40
CA PHE A 23 -1.55 5.69 16.79
C PHE A 23 -0.41 4.68 16.97
N ASP A 24 -0.48 3.82 17.99
CA ASP A 24 0.48 2.72 18.19
C ASP A 24 0.21 1.51 17.29
N CYS A 25 -0.95 1.46 16.63
CA CYS A 25 -1.30 0.41 15.68
C CYS A 25 -0.81 0.80 14.27
N PRO A 26 0.28 0.21 13.76
CA PRO A 26 0.68 0.45 12.38
C PRO A 26 -0.46 0.04 11.43
N PRO A 27 -0.73 0.84 10.38
CA PRO A 27 -1.79 0.54 9.43
C PRO A 27 -1.58 -0.83 8.78
N GLY A 28 -2.66 -1.52 8.42
CA GLY A 28 -2.58 -2.82 7.75
C GLY A 28 -2.11 -2.69 6.29
N CYS A 29 -1.44 -3.73 5.79
CA CYS A 29 -1.15 -3.85 4.36
C CYS A 29 -2.44 -4.08 3.56
N GLU A 30 -2.64 -3.30 2.50
CA GLU A 30 -3.87 -3.33 1.68
C GLU A 30 -3.84 -4.41 0.59
N MET A 31 -2.65 -4.96 0.31
CA MET A 31 -2.47 -5.99 -0.70
C MET A 31 -3.15 -7.32 -0.34
N PRO A 32 -3.66 -8.06 -1.34
CA PRO A 32 -4.19 -9.40 -1.13
C PRO A 32 -3.09 -10.36 -0.65
N ALA A 33 -3.45 -11.25 0.25
CA ALA A 33 -2.65 -12.40 0.62
C ALA A 33 -2.59 -13.40 -0.55
N ALA A 34 -1.46 -14.08 -0.72
CA ALA A 34 -1.33 -15.13 -1.71
C ALA A 34 -2.34 -16.26 -1.40
N GLY A 35 -3.20 -16.58 -2.37
CA GLY A 35 -3.96 -17.84 -2.41
C GLY A 35 -5.45 -17.80 -2.04
N GLU A 36 -5.98 -16.79 -1.35
CA GLU A 36 -7.36 -16.90 -0.79
C GLU A 36 -8.23 -15.62 -0.78
N GLY A 37 -7.90 -14.59 -1.55
CA GLY A 37 -8.71 -13.35 -1.60
C GLY A 37 -8.80 -12.59 -0.26
N ARG A 38 -8.08 -13.05 0.77
CA ARG A 38 -7.94 -12.39 2.06
C ARG A 38 -6.95 -11.24 1.96
N ARG A 39 -7.09 -10.23 2.81
CA ARG A 39 -6.08 -9.14 2.92
C ARG A 39 -4.84 -9.61 3.67
N CYS A 40 -3.69 -9.04 3.33
CA CYS A 40 -2.46 -9.25 4.08
C CYS A 40 -2.62 -8.77 5.53
N ARG A 41 -2.23 -9.61 6.50
CA ARG A 41 -2.30 -9.27 7.94
C ARG A 41 -1.06 -8.56 8.48
N ARG A 42 -0.06 -8.30 7.63
CA ARG A 42 1.19 -7.66 8.08
C ARG A 42 1.01 -6.15 8.18
N PRO A 43 1.70 -5.50 9.14
CA PRO A 43 1.73 -4.04 9.19
C PRO A 43 2.34 -3.48 7.91
N ALA A 44 1.74 -2.42 7.40
CA ALA A 44 2.30 -1.61 6.35
C ALA A 44 3.49 -0.82 6.91
N GLY A 45 4.59 -0.85 6.17
CA GLY A 45 5.75 0.01 6.45
C GLY A 45 5.95 1.06 5.36
N TRP A 46 5.17 1.01 4.29
CA TRP A 46 5.37 1.83 3.11
C TRP A 46 4.04 2.35 2.58
N ARG A 47 4.03 3.61 2.19
CA ARG A 47 3.00 4.21 1.33
C ARG A 47 3.58 4.37 -0.06
N VAL A 48 2.92 3.74 -1.03
CA VAL A 48 3.25 3.86 -2.45
C VAL A 48 2.24 4.81 -3.08
N ASN A 49 2.69 5.93 -3.62
CA ASN A 49 1.83 6.86 -4.36
C ASN A 49 2.16 6.72 -5.85
N LEU A 50 1.17 6.32 -6.64
CA LEU A 50 1.27 6.15 -8.09
C LEU A 50 0.87 7.45 -8.75
N HIS A 51 1.85 8.31 -9.03
CA HIS A 51 1.69 9.62 -9.67
C HIS A 51 0.64 10.55 -9.01
N GLY A 52 0.16 10.23 -7.81
CA GLY A 52 -0.92 10.94 -7.12
C GLY A 52 -2.33 10.47 -7.47
N CYS A 53 -2.52 9.59 -8.45
CA CYS A 53 -3.84 9.04 -8.80
C CYS A 53 -4.29 7.96 -7.81
N GLU A 54 -3.35 7.19 -7.28
CA GLU A 54 -3.62 6.10 -6.35
C GLU A 54 -2.56 6.08 -5.26
N ALA A 55 -2.98 5.74 -4.04
CA ALA A 55 -2.09 5.50 -2.92
C ALA A 55 -2.43 4.16 -2.29
N VAL A 56 -1.41 3.36 -1.99
CA VAL A 56 -1.57 2.03 -1.38
C VAL A 56 -0.57 1.82 -0.26
N LEU A 57 -1.03 1.18 0.82
CA LEU A 57 -0.23 0.80 1.97
C LEU A 57 0.29 -0.63 1.82
N MET A 58 1.62 -0.80 1.89
CA MET A 58 2.28 -2.08 1.68
C MET A 58 3.20 -2.47 2.83
N CYS A 59 3.21 -3.76 3.17
CA CYS A 59 4.28 -4.34 3.98
C CYS A 59 5.56 -4.49 3.14
N GLY A 60 6.71 -4.69 3.78
CA GLY A 60 8.00 -4.80 3.09
C GLY A 60 8.04 -5.91 2.02
N GLN A 61 7.41 -7.06 2.27
CA GLN A 61 7.36 -8.16 1.30
C GLN A 61 6.54 -7.80 0.06
N HIS A 62 5.34 -7.23 0.24
CA HIS A 62 4.50 -6.83 -0.88
C HIS A 62 5.11 -5.68 -1.68
N LYS A 63 5.74 -4.71 -1.00
CA LYS A 63 6.51 -3.66 -1.67
C LYS A 63 7.63 -4.24 -2.55
N ALA A 64 8.39 -5.21 -2.04
CA ALA A 64 9.47 -5.84 -2.80
C ALA A 64 8.94 -6.63 -4.00
N ALA A 65 7.84 -7.37 -3.84
CA ALA A 65 7.20 -8.10 -4.93
C ALA A 65 6.65 -7.16 -6.01
N TRP A 66 5.94 -6.11 -5.58
CA TRP A 66 5.39 -5.09 -6.47
C TRP A 66 6.52 -4.40 -7.26
N LEU A 67 7.61 -3.96 -6.62
CA LEU A 67 8.74 -3.36 -7.33
C LEU A 67 9.37 -4.28 -8.38
N ARG A 68 9.47 -5.58 -8.12
CA ARG A 68 9.98 -6.54 -9.11
C ARG A 68 9.06 -6.63 -10.32
N GLN A 69 7.75 -6.74 -10.09
CA GLN A 69 6.75 -6.81 -11.16
C GLN A 69 6.72 -5.52 -11.98
N THR A 70 6.68 -4.37 -11.31
CA THR A 70 6.60 -3.07 -11.99
C THR A 70 7.88 -2.79 -12.79
N ARG A 71 9.06 -3.08 -12.25
CA ARG A 71 10.31 -2.94 -13.01
C ARG A 71 10.31 -3.81 -14.26
N ALA A 72 9.83 -5.05 -14.17
CA ALA A 72 9.70 -5.92 -15.34
C ALA A 72 8.78 -5.32 -16.42
N GLN A 73 7.69 -4.64 -16.04
CA GLN A 73 6.81 -3.94 -16.98
C GLN A 73 7.50 -2.78 -17.68
N PHE A 74 8.26 -1.95 -16.95
CA PHE A 74 9.02 -0.84 -17.55
C PHE A 74 10.11 -1.32 -18.53
N TYR A 75 10.66 -2.52 -18.37
CA TYR A 75 11.56 -3.11 -19.37
C TYR A 75 10.86 -3.45 -20.69
N THR A 76 9.54 -3.65 -20.69
CA THR A 76 8.77 -3.99 -21.90
C THR A 76 8.23 -2.77 -22.64
N GLY A 77 8.33 -1.57 -22.05
CA GLY A 77 7.84 -0.33 -22.62
C GLY A 77 7.49 0.71 -21.56
N PRO A 78 7.15 1.94 -21.98
CA PRO A 78 6.80 3.00 -21.05
C PRO A 78 5.51 2.67 -20.30
N ALA A 79 5.49 2.90 -18.98
CA ALA A 79 4.33 2.57 -18.18
C ALA A 79 3.24 3.64 -18.33
N ARG A 80 2.00 3.19 -18.40
CA ARG A 80 0.82 4.06 -18.48
C ARG A 80 -0.01 3.93 -17.21
N CYS A 81 -0.40 5.07 -16.63
CA CYS A 81 -1.36 5.07 -15.53
C CYS A 81 -2.74 4.63 -16.03
N ALA A 82 -3.35 3.63 -15.40
CA ALA A 82 -4.68 3.15 -15.75
C ALA A 82 -5.81 4.16 -15.43
N HIS A 83 -5.55 5.11 -14.51
CA HIS A 83 -6.55 6.11 -14.10
C HIS A 83 -6.53 7.37 -14.95
N CYS A 84 -5.37 8.01 -15.13
CA CYS A 84 -5.25 9.27 -15.86
C CYS A 84 -4.68 9.12 -17.29
N GLY A 85 -4.19 7.94 -17.66
CA GLY A 85 -3.63 7.70 -18.99
C GLY A 85 -2.24 8.30 -19.24
N CYS A 86 -1.66 9.03 -18.28
CA CYS A 86 -0.30 9.56 -18.38
C CYS A 86 0.72 8.44 -18.60
N VAL A 87 1.71 8.73 -19.44
CA VAL A 87 2.82 7.83 -19.77
C VAL A 87 4.07 8.32 -19.05
N PHE A 88 4.84 7.40 -18.50
CA PHE A 88 6.07 7.70 -17.76
C PHE A 88 7.24 6.95 -18.39
N ASP A 89 8.35 7.68 -18.56
CA ASP A 89 9.59 7.14 -19.11
C ASP A 89 10.30 6.22 -18.12
N ASP A 90 10.13 6.47 -16.82
CA ASP A 90 10.70 5.64 -15.77
C ASP A 90 9.80 5.51 -14.52
N LEU A 91 10.15 4.53 -13.70
CA LEU A 91 9.44 4.22 -12.46
C LEU A 91 9.61 5.32 -11.39
N ALA A 92 10.74 6.02 -11.38
CA ALA A 92 11.04 7.03 -10.36
C ALA A 92 10.14 8.27 -10.52
N THR A 93 9.78 8.59 -11.75
CA THR A 93 8.89 9.69 -12.12
C THR A 93 7.42 9.30 -11.91
N ALA A 94 7.10 8.01 -12.13
CA ALA A 94 5.74 7.49 -11.96
C ALA A 94 5.36 7.27 -10.49
N VAL A 95 6.32 7.04 -9.58
CA VAL A 95 6.02 6.51 -8.23
C VAL A 95 6.83 7.18 -7.14
N ARG A 96 6.14 7.57 -6.06
CA ARG A 96 6.75 8.01 -4.81
C ARG A 96 6.54 7.00 -3.68
N LEU A 97 7.66 6.51 -3.13
CA LEU A 97 7.68 5.59 -1.98
C LEU A 97 8.01 6.36 -0.70
N VAL A 98 7.16 6.24 0.32
CA VAL A 98 7.35 6.88 1.63
C VAL A 98 7.37 5.80 2.71
N ARG A 99 8.37 5.84 3.61
CA ARG A 99 8.41 4.99 4.80
C ARG A 99 7.42 5.54 5.83
N LEU A 100 6.56 4.67 6.35
CA LEU A 100 5.62 4.96 7.44
C LEU A 100 6.29 4.79 8.80
#